data_AF-A0AAN2TT88-F1
#
_entry.id   AF-A0AAN2TT88-F1
#
_cell.length_a   1.000
_cell.length_b   1.000
_cell.length_c   1.000
_cell.angle_alpha   90.00
_cell.angle_beta   90.00
_cell.angle_gamma   90.00
#
_symmetry.space_group_name_H-M   'P 1'
#
loop_
_entity.id
_entity.type
_entity.pdbx_description
1 polymer ?
#
loop_
_entity_poly.entity_id
_entity_poly.type
_entity_poly.pdbx_seq_one_letter_code
_entity_poly.pdbx_strand_id
1 'polypeptide(L)'
;MRQILFVLKEMKRLKFTRLDADLRHIIVTKEDELKVIDHYSSFTRIRNKPELIFKGLKKLGLLPMFLEELKEMDPESYIEWKNL
;
A
#
# COMPACT_ATOMS: atom_id res chain seq x y z
N MET A 1 7.74 2.33 -7.37
CA MET A 1 6.59 2.08 -6.46
C MET A 1 6.13 0.62 -6.37
N ARG A 2 6.66 -0.29 -7.21
CA ARG A 2 6.35 -1.75 -7.24
C ARG A 2 6.26 -2.45 -5.89
N GLN A 3 7.17 -2.16 -4.96
CA GLN A 3 7.19 -2.82 -3.65
C GLN A 3 5.97 -2.51 -2.79
N ILE A 4 5.39 -1.31 -2.89
CA ILE A 4 4.17 -0.94 -2.16
C ILE A 4 2.98 -1.77 -2.68
N LEU A 5 2.86 -1.90 -4.01
CA LEU A 5 1.82 -2.73 -4.63
C LEU A 5 2.01 -4.21 -4.25
N PHE A 6 3.24 -4.70 -4.30
CA PHE A 6 3.59 -6.06 -3.88
C PHE A 6 3.11 -6.34 -2.44
N VAL A 7 3.44 -5.45 -1.49
CA VAL A 7 3.00 -5.55 -0.11
C VAL A 7 1.48 -5.64 0.00
N LEU A 8 0.74 -4.76 -0.69
CA LEU A 8 -0.73 -4.75 -0.66
C LEU A 8 -1.34 -6.04 -1.23
N LYS A 9 -0.75 -6.58 -2.29
CA LYS A 9 -1.17 -7.87 -2.87
C LYS A 9 -0.87 -9.03 -1.95
N GLU A 10 0.28 -9.04 -1.29
CA GLU A 10 0.64 -10.07 -0.33
C GLU A 10 -0.27 -10.04 0.90
N MET A 11 -0.62 -8.85 1.42
CA MET A 11 -1.65 -8.73 2.48
C MET A 11 -2.98 -9.37 2.05
N LYS A 12 -3.42 -9.10 0.81
CA LYS A 12 -4.65 -9.69 0.26
C LYS A 12 -4.52 -11.22 0.11
N ARG A 13 -3.41 -11.71 -0.44
CA ARG A 13 -3.11 -13.14 -0.60
C ARG A 13 -3.08 -13.88 0.74
N LEU A 14 -2.52 -13.25 1.76
CA LEU A 14 -2.43 -13.77 3.13
C LEU A 14 -3.71 -13.55 3.96
N LYS A 15 -4.78 -13.04 3.33
CA LYS A 15 -6.11 -12.85 3.95
C LYS A 15 -6.11 -11.90 5.14
N PHE A 16 -5.26 -10.87 5.10
CA PHE A 16 -5.34 -9.77 6.08
C PHE A 16 -6.70 -9.08 5.89
N THR A 17 -7.37 -8.75 6.99
CA THR A 17 -8.62 -7.97 6.94
C THR A 17 -8.32 -6.48 6.77
N ARG A 18 -7.08 -6.08 7.08
CA ARG A 18 -6.56 -4.72 6.91
C ARG A 18 -5.55 -4.69 5.76
N LEU A 19 -6.01 -4.30 4.58
CA LEU A 19 -5.21 -4.05 3.38
C LEU A 19 -4.67 -2.62 3.36
N ASP A 20 -4.00 -2.22 4.45
CA ASP A 20 -3.56 -0.85 4.64
C ASP A 20 -2.49 -0.75 5.76
N ALA A 21 -1.58 0.22 5.64
CA ALA A 21 -0.56 0.52 6.63
C ALA A 21 -0.25 2.03 6.62
N ASP A 22 0.10 2.60 7.77
CA ASP A 22 0.65 3.96 7.80
C ASP A 22 2.09 3.90 7.28
N LEU A 23 2.48 4.81 6.38
CA LEU A 23 3.86 4.84 5.82
C LEU A 23 4.95 4.87 6.90
N ARG A 24 4.68 5.43 8.09
CA ARG A 24 5.64 5.44 9.21
C ARG A 24 5.98 4.05 9.75
N HIS A 25 5.18 3.03 9.40
CA HIS A 25 5.39 1.64 9.79
C HIS A 25 5.94 0.81 8.62
N ILE A 26 6.36 1.46 7.54
CA ILE A 26 7.09 0.87 6.44
C ILE A 26 8.52 1.34 6.53
N ILE A 27 9.44 0.41 6.64
CA ILE A 27 10.89 0.68 6.68
C ILE A 27 11.52 0.27 5.36
N VAL A 28 12.57 1.00 4.96
CA VAL A 28 13.44 0.64 3.84
C VAL A 28 14.72 0.05 4.43
N THR A 29 15.12 -1.15 4.01
CA THR A 29 16.37 -1.76 4.46
C THR A 29 17.58 -1.18 3.74
N LYS A 30 18.79 -1.63 4.10
CA LYS A 30 20.03 -1.21 3.40
C LYS A 30 20.10 -1.73 1.97
N GLU A 31 19.33 -2.77 1.67
CA GLU A 31 19.19 -3.42 0.38
C GLU A 31 18.01 -2.84 -0.44
N ASP A 32 17.48 -1.68 -0.03
CA ASP A 32 16.33 -1.01 -0.64
C ASP A 32 15.02 -1.82 -0.62
N GLU A 33 14.87 -2.78 0.31
CA GLU A 33 13.65 -3.56 0.48
C GLU A 33 12.65 -2.87 1.42
N LEU A 34 11.36 -2.89 1.07
CA LEU A 34 10.28 -2.45 1.96
C LEU A 34 9.90 -3.58 2.93
N LYS A 35 9.88 -3.27 4.23
CA LYS A 35 9.30 -4.14 5.27
C LYS A 35 8.18 -3.41 6.00
N VAL A 36 7.06 -4.08 6.21
CA VAL A 36 5.93 -3.57 6.99
C VAL A 36 5.98 -4.17 8.39
N ILE A 37 5.99 -3.32 9.42
CA ILE A 37 6.09 -3.74 10.82
C ILE A 37 4.81 -3.47 11.63
N ASP A 38 3.70 -3.11 10.97
CA ASP A 38 2.38 -2.84 11.58
C ASP A 38 1.45 -4.06 11.59
N HIS A 39 1.79 -5.06 12.42
CA HIS A 39 0.96 -6.28 12.55
C HIS A 39 -0.23 -6.13 13.51
N TYR A 40 -0.29 -5.05 14.28
CA TYR A 40 -1.37 -4.86 15.23
C TYR A 40 -2.72 -4.77 14.52
N SER A 41 -3.67 -5.61 14.93
CA SER A 41 -5.03 -5.70 14.37
C SER A 41 -5.13 -6.01 12.88
N SER A 42 -4.08 -6.54 12.24
CA SER A 42 -4.06 -6.77 10.78
C SER A 42 -5.10 -7.80 10.28
N PHE A 43 -5.59 -8.66 11.18
CA PHE A 43 -6.62 -9.69 10.92
C PHE A 43 -7.97 -9.43 11.60
N THR A 44 -8.12 -8.33 12.35
CA THR A 44 -9.37 -7.98 13.05
C THR A 44 -9.95 -6.66 12.60
N ARG A 45 -9.10 -5.67 12.30
CA ARG A 45 -9.55 -4.39 11.75
C ARG A 45 -9.83 -4.55 10.27
N ILE A 46 -11.00 -4.09 9.82
CA ILE A 46 -11.40 -4.17 8.41
C ILE A 46 -11.00 -2.87 7.71
N ARG A 47 -10.15 -2.98 6.70
CA ARG A 47 -9.85 -1.95 5.71
C ARG A 47 -9.57 -2.64 4.39
N ASN A 48 -10.42 -2.45 3.40
CA ASN A 48 -10.29 -3.14 2.12
C ASN A 48 -9.48 -2.33 1.09
N LYS A 49 -9.07 -1.11 1.44
CA LYS A 49 -8.38 -0.17 0.55
C LYS A 49 -7.21 0.53 1.28
N PRO A 50 -6.15 0.91 0.55
CA PRO A 50 -4.89 1.43 1.13
C PRO A 50 -4.92 2.94 1.44
N GLU A 51 -5.92 3.42 2.17
CA GLU A 51 -6.13 4.85 2.43
C GLU A 51 -4.96 5.52 3.17
N LEU A 52 -4.35 4.86 4.16
CA LEU A 52 -3.25 5.44 4.94
C LEU A 52 -1.97 5.52 4.12
N ILE A 53 -1.69 4.50 3.31
CA ILE A 53 -0.59 4.54 2.35
C ILE A 53 -0.80 5.72 1.39
N PHE A 54 -1.99 5.86 0.79
CA PHE A 54 -2.31 6.94 -0.14
C PHE A 54 -2.18 8.32 0.51
N LYS A 55 -2.71 8.47 1.73
CA LYS A 55 -2.57 9.71 2.51
C LYS A 55 -1.11 10.04 2.78
N GLY A 56 -0.28 9.04 3.08
CA GLY A 56 1.16 9.21 3.26
C GLY A 56 1.85 9.65 1.97
N LEU A 57 1.61 8.96 0.85
CA LEU A 57 2.19 9.29 -0.44
C LEU A 57 1.78 10.69 -0.92
N LYS A 58 0.53 11.08 -0.68
CA LYS A 58 0.03 12.42 -0.98
C LYS A 58 0.79 13.50 -0.21
N LYS A 59 1.05 13.28 1.09
CA LYS A 59 1.84 14.20 1.92
C LYS A 59 3.29 14.34 1.42
N LEU A 60 3.83 13.29 0.80
CA LEU A 60 5.17 13.30 0.20
C LEU A 60 5.19 13.84 -1.24
N GLY A 61 4.05 14.18 -1.83
CA GLY A 61 3.96 14.59 -3.23
C GLY A 61 4.12 13.44 -4.24
N LEU A 62 4.11 12.19 -3.78
CA LEU A 62 4.41 10.99 -4.58
C LEU A 62 3.18 10.25 -5.10
N LEU A 63 1.98 10.62 -4.64
CA LEU A 63 0.73 9.94 -5.04
C LEU A 63 0.48 9.96 -6.57
N PRO A 64 0.67 11.08 -7.30
CA PRO A 64 0.47 11.07 -8.75
C PRO A 64 1.40 10.09 -9.48
N MET A 65 2.68 10.06 -9.10
CA MET A 65 3.67 9.12 -9.65
C MET A 65 3.30 7.67 -9.35
N PHE A 66 2.81 7.40 -8.14
CA PHE A 66 2.32 6.07 -7.76
C PHE A 66 1.12 5.64 -8.62
N LEU A 67 0.16 6.53 -8.86
CA LEU A 67 -1.02 6.21 -9.65
C LEU A 67 -0.70 5.95 -11.13
N GLU A 68 0.24 6.71 -11.71
CA GLU A 68 0.71 6.46 -13.08
C GLU A 68 1.40 5.09 -13.19
N GLU A 69 2.34 4.77 -12.28
CA GLU A 69 2.93 3.42 -12.24
C GLU A 69 1.85 2.34 -12.04
N LEU A 70 0.89 2.56 -11.14
CA LEU A 70 -0.17 1.59 -10.84
C LEU A 70 -1.05 1.31 -12.05
N LYS A 71 -1.38 2.34 -12.84
CA LYS A 71 -2.19 2.21 -14.06
C LYS A 71 -1.55 1.27 -15.09
N GLU A 72 -0.23 1.25 -15.17
CA GLU A 72 0.51 0.36 -16.08
C GLU A 72 0.64 -1.06 -15.52
N MET A 73 0.91 -1.18 -14.21
CA MET A 73 1.22 -2.47 -13.58
C MET A 73 -0.01 -3.28 -13.20
N ASP A 74 -1.08 -2.61 -12.77
CA ASP A 74 -2.30 -3.22 -12.25
C ASP A 74 -3.51 -2.30 -12.50
N PRO A 75 -4.04 -2.31 -13.73
CA PRO A 75 -5.16 -1.46 -14.13
C PRO A 75 -6.42 -1.66 -13.28
N GLU A 76 -6.66 -2.88 -12.78
CA GLU A 76 -7.81 -3.20 -11.95
C GLU A 76 -7.74 -2.43 -10.62
N SER A 77 -6.60 -2.52 -9.93
CA SER A 77 -6.38 -1.81 -8.67
C SER A 77 -6.36 -0.30 -8.89
N TYR A 78 -5.82 0.17 -10.02
CA TYR A 78 -5.92 1.58 -10.41
C TYR A 78 -7.38 2.04 -10.53
N ILE A 79 -8.24 1.30 -11.24
CA ILE A 79 -9.66 1.64 -11.39
C ILE A 79 -10.35 1.69 -10.02
N GLU A 80 -10.02 0.76 -9.12
CA GLU A 80 -10.61 0.67 -7.78
C GLU A 80 -10.16 1.80 -6.85
N TRP A 81 -8.92 2.28 -7.00
CA TRP A 81 -8.23 3.14 -6.02
C TRP A 81 -7.98 4.58 -6.50
N LYS A 82 -8.10 4.90 -7.79
CA LYS A 82 -7.77 6.23 -8.35
C LYS A 82 -8.51 7.42 -7.72
N ASN A 83 -9.62 7.17 -7.02
CA ASN A 83 -10.47 8.19 -6.39
C ASN A 83 -10.36 8.22 -4.85
N LEU A 84 -9.39 7.50 -4.26
CA LEU A 84 -9.08 7.55 -2.82
C LEU A 84 -8.30 8.83 -2.47
#